data_AF-A0A817LFT8-F1
#
_entry.id   AF-A0A817LFT8-F1
#
_cell.length_a   1.000
_cell.length_b   1.000
_cell.length_c   1.000
_cell.angle_alpha   90.00
_cell.angle_beta   90.00
_cell.angle_gamma   90.00
#
_symmetry.space_group_name_H-M   'P 1'
#
loop_
_entity.id
_entity.type
_entity.pdbx_description
1 polymer ?
#
loop_
_entity_poly.entity_id
_entity_poly.type
_entity_poly.pdbx_seq_one_letter_code
_entity_poly.pdbx_strand_id
1 'polypeptide(L)'
;MGDISYARGIGALWNAFMTQIGPIASRVPYMVVIGNHEYDHVTGGDKDPSGAPGPGGFRPSWGNYGYDSGNECAVPMVHRFRSPSNGNGLFWYSFDVDPVHVLCYSTEHDFLPLSLQYAWIERDLSSVDRSRTPWIIVESHRHMY
;
A
#
# COMPACT_ATOMS: atom_id res chain seq x y z
N MET A 1 9.14 -1.12 0.43
CA MET A 1 8.29 -2.28 0.05
C MET A 1 7.15 -1.73 -0.80
N GLY A 2 6.94 -2.26 -1.99
CA GLY A 2 6.09 -1.65 -3.04
C GLY A 2 6.80 -1.69 -4.38
N ASP A 3 6.23 -1.06 -5.40
CA ASP A 3 6.66 -1.14 -6.81
C ASP A 3 6.74 -2.60 -7.29
N ILE A 4 5.57 -3.17 -7.49
CA ILE A 4 5.36 -4.60 -7.62
C ILE A 4 5.78 -5.10 -8.99
N SER A 5 5.14 -4.59 -10.04
CA SER A 5 5.34 -5.10 -11.41
C SER A 5 6.00 -4.07 -12.33
N TYR A 6 6.05 -2.81 -11.92
CA TYR A 6 6.39 -1.68 -12.80
C TYR A 6 5.57 -1.67 -14.11
N ALA A 7 4.33 -2.17 -14.09
CA ALA A 7 3.48 -2.24 -15.26
C ALA A 7 3.17 -0.87 -15.86
N ARG A 8 2.92 0.14 -15.01
CA ARG A 8 2.79 1.55 -15.38
C ARG A 8 1.85 1.80 -16.58
N GLY A 9 0.71 1.13 -16.60
CA GLY A 9 -0.31 1.20 -17.66
C GLY A 9 -0.22 0.06 -18.69
N ILE A 10 0.85 -0.74 -18.67
CA ILE A 10 1.03 -1.90 -19.54
C ILE A 10 0.52 -3.16 -18.83
N GLY A 11 -0.78 -3.41 -18.90
CA GLY A 11 -1.44 -4.50 -18.17
C GLY A 11 -0.89 -5.91 -18.39
N ALA A 12 -0.20 -6.17 -19.51
CA ALA A 12 0.48 -7.45 -19.74
C ALA A 12 1.59 -7.74 -18.72
N LEU A 13 2.26 -6.71 -18.20
CA LEU A 13 3.32 -6.84 -17.19
C LEU A 13 2.76 -7.30 -15.84
N TRP A 14 1.54 -6.88 -15.48
CA TRP A 14 0.87 -7.44 -14.30
C TRP A 14 0.67 -8.95 -14.42
N ASN A 15 0.22 -9.44 -15.58
CA ASN A 15 0.02 -10.88 -15.78
C ASN A 15 1.34 -11.65 -15.75
N ALA A 16 2.41 -11.07 -16.31
CA ALA A 16 3.75 -11.64 -16.23
C ALA A 16 4.22 -11.75 -14.77
N PHE A 17 4.04 -10.69 -13.98
CA PHE A 17 4.37 -10.68 -12.56
C PHE A 17 3.57 -11.72 -11.75
N MET A 18 2.25 -11.81 -11.96
CA MET A 18 1.42 -12.81 -11.27
C MET A 18 1.84 -14.25 -11.63
N THR A 19 2.27 -14.48 -12.87
CA THR A 19 2.84 -15.77 -13.30
C THR A 19 4.17 -16.05 -12.58
N GLN A 20 5.03 -15.04 -12.49
CA GLN A 20 6.35 -15.13 -11.85
C GLN A 20 6.26 -15.50 -10.36
N ILE A 21 5.38 -14.85 -9.60
CA ILE A 21 5.24 -15.12 -8.16
C ILE A 21 4.41 -16.38 -7.87
N GLY A 22 3.69 -16.91 -8.85
CA GLY A 22 2.73 -18.01 -8.69
C GLY A 22 3.24 -19.21 -7.88
N PRO A 23 4.47 -19.73 -8.11
CA PRO A 23 5.02 -20.83 -7.32
C PRO A 23 5.16 -20.54 -5.82
N ILE A 24 5.30 -19.28 -5.43
CA ILE A 24 5.44 -18.83 -4.03
C ILE A 24 4.06 -18.42 -3.48
N ALA A 25 3.38 -17.48 -4.15
CA ALA A 25 2.12 -16.89 -3.69
C ALA A 25 0.95 -17.89 -3.64
N SER A 26 1.05 -19.04 -4.32
CA SER A 26 0.06 -20.14 -4.21
C SER A 26 0.24 -21.01 -2.96
N ARG A 27 1.33 -20.85 -2.21
CA ARG A 27 1.69 -21.71 -1.06
C ARG A 27 1.79 -20.95 0.25
N VAL A 28 2.18 -19.69 0.19
CA VAL A 28 2.30 -18.81 1.36
C VAL A 28 1.62 -17.48 1.09
N PRO A 29 1.03 -16.83 2.11
CA PRO A 29 0.48 -15.48 1.96
C PRO A 29 1.54 -14.52 1.40
N TYR A 30 1.18 -13.79 0.35
CA TYR A 30 2.04 -12.78 -0.29
C TYR A 30 1.47 -11.40 0.00
N MET A 31 1.99 -10.76 1.05
CA MET A 31 1.54 -9.46 1.52
C MET A 31 2.24 -8.35 0.72
N VAL A 32 1.51 -7.26 0.42
CA VAL A 32 2.02 -6.17 -0.42
C VAL A 32 1.75 -4.81 0.21
N VAL A 33 2.68 -3.89 -0.02
CA VAL A 33 2.53 -2.46 0.31
C VAL A 33 2.43 -1.70 -1.01
N ILE A 34 1.64 -0.63 -1.03
CA ILE A 34 1.49 0.18 -2.24
C ILE A 34 2.70 1.09 -2.46
N GLY A 35 3.23 1.10 -3.68
CA GLY A 35 4.30 1.99 -4.10
C GLY A 35 3.85 3.07 -5.09
N ASN A 36 4.77 3.96 -5.43
CA ASN A 36 4.52 5.04 -6.38
C ASN A 36 4.21 4.50 -7.78
N HIS A 37 4.82 3.38 -8.18
CA HIS A 37 4.51 2.74 -9.47
C HIS A 37 3.17 2.01 -9.51
N GLU A 38 2.48 1.85 -8.38
CA GLU A 38 1.10 1.36 -8.33
C GLU A 38 0.09 2.51 -8.22
N TYR A 39 0.39 3.55 -7.45
CA TYR A 39 -0.59 4.59 -7.12
C TYR A 39 -0.41 5.90 -7.87
N ASP A 40 0.79 6.48 -7.88
CA ASP A 40 1.00 7.90 -8.17
C ASP A 40 0.54 8.30 -9.59
N HIS A 41 -0.44 9.19 -9.70
CA HIS A 41 -1.17 9.47 -10.94
C HIS A 41 -1.62 10.94 -11.04
N VAL A 42 -1.44 11.61 -12.18
CA VAL A 42 -1.93 13.00 -12.36
C VAL A 42 -3.33 13.09 -12.95
N THR A 43 -3.80 12.03 -13.61
CA THR A 43 -5.14 11.95 -14.18
C THR A 43 -5.74 10.56 -13.90
N GLY A 44 -7.04 10.38 -14.13
CA GLY A 44 -7.71 9.10 -13.86
C GLY A 44 -8.05 8.86 -12.38
N GLY A 45 -7.86 9.85 -11.51
CA GLY A 45 -8.20 9.75 -10.08
C GLY A 45 -9.69 9.58 -9.80
N ASP A 46 -10.56 9.77 -10.79
CA ASP A 46 -11.97 9.37 -10.72
C ASP A 46 -12.16 7.85 -10.53
N LYS A 47 -11.12 7.07 -10.83
CA LYS A 47 -11.08 5.61 -10.66
C LYS A 47 -10.24 5.16 -9.47
N ASP A 48 -9.64 6.09 -8.74
CA ASP A 48 -8.84 5.79 -7.55
C ASP A 48 -9.72 5.06 -6.51
N PRO A 49 -9.42 3.78 -6.20
CA PRO A 49 -10.23 3.01 -5.26
C PRO A 49 -9.97 3.37 -3.79
N SER A 50 -9.00 4.24 -3.49
CA SER A 50 -8.65 4.61 -2.11
C SER A 50 -9.58 5.64 -1.49
N GLY A 51 -10.28 6.42 -2.33
CA GLY A 51 -11.06 7.58 -1.90
C GLY A 51 -10.21 8.76 -1.46
N ALA A 52 -8.93 8.83 -1.85
CA ALA A 52 -8.07 9.97 -1.52
C ALA A 52 -8.66 11.28 -2.06
N PRO A 53 -8.65 12.37 -1.28
CA PRO A 53 -9.18 13.66 -1.73
C PRO A 53 -8.24 14.32 -2.74
N GLY A 54 -8.83 14.97 -3.74
CA GLY A 54 -8.11 15.81 -4.71
C GLY A 54 -7.48 15.05 -5.89
N PRO A 55 -7.10 15.77 -6.96
CA PRO A 55 -6.55 15.15 -8.17
C PRO A 55 -5.14 14.58 -7.92
N GLY A 56 -5.07 13.25 -7.84
CA GLY A 56 -3.81 12.52 -7.64
C GLY A 56 -3.39 12.31 -6.18
N GLY A 57 -4.30 12.55 -5.22
CA GLY A 57 -4.09 12.22 -3.81
C GLY A 57 -3.02 13.06 -3.09
N PHE A 58 -2.22 12.40 -2.26
CA PHE A 58 -1.22 13.04 -1.38
C PHE A 58 0.04 13.45 -2.14
N ARG A 59 0.35 14.75 -2.15
CA ARG A 59 1.42 15.34 -2.97
C ARG A 59 2.13 16.48 -2.25
N PRO A 60 2.90 16.18 -1.20
CA PRO A 60 3.68 17.21 -0.54
C PRO A 60 4.75 17.78 -1.47
N SER A 61 4.99 19.08 -1.38
CA SER A 61 6.00 19.79 -2.19
C SER A 61 7.44 19.35 -1.93
N TRP A 62 7.68 18.68 -0.80
CA TRP A 62 8.99 18.17 -0.39
C TRP A 62 9.27 16.74 -0.87
N GLY A 63 8.37 16.14 -1.65
CA GLY A 63 8.57 14.80 -2.22
C GLY A 63 8.39 14.76 -3.73
N ASN A 64 8.89 13.69 -4.35
CA ASN A 64 8.76 13.45 -5.79
C ASN A 64 7.49 12.64 -6.07
N TYR A 65 6.36 13.33 -6.22
CA TYR A 65 5.05 12.76 -6.61
C TYR A 65 4.66 13.31 -7.99
N GLY A 66 4.00 12.49 -8.81
CA GLY A 66 3.74 12.75 -10.22
C GLY A 66 2.92 11.64 -10.89
N TYR A 67 3.54 10.85 -11.77
CA TYR A 67 2.86 9.98 -12.73
C TYR A 67 3.45 8.57 -12.75
N ASP A 68 4.06 8.14 -11.66
CA ASP A 68 4.87 6.93 -11.70
C ASP A 68 4.07 5.67 -12.00
N SER A 69 2.77 5.65 -11.64
CA SER A 69 1.87 4.52 -11.95
C SER A 69 1.43 4.43 -13.41
N GLY A 70 1.77 5.39 -14.27
CA GLY A 70 1.26 5.38 -15.63
C GLY A 70 -0.27 5.53 -15.71
N ASN A 71 -0.87 6.26 -14.75
CA ASN A 71 -2.32 6.40 -14.53
C ASN A 71 -3.06 5.13 -14.10
N GLU A 72 -2.36 4.14 -13.56
CA GLU A 72 -3.04 2.96 -13.03
C GLU A 72 -3.88 3.26 -11.78
N CYS A 73 -3.52 4.29 -11.01
CA CYS A 73 -4.23 4.74 -9.80
C CYS A 73 -4.64 3.58 -8.88
N ALA A 74 -3.73 2.62 -8.69
CA ALA A 74 -3.89 1.39 -7.91
C ALA A 74 -4.97 0.40 -8.38
N VAL A 75 -5.74 0.71 -9.43
CA VAL A 75 -6.84 -0.14 -9.91
C VAL A 75 -6.36 -1.58 -10.21
N PRO A 76 -5.26 -1.80 -10.94
CA PRO A 76 -4.80 -3.16 -11.19
C PRO A 76 -4.38 -3.92 -9.93
N MET A 77 -3.80 -3.20 -8.95
CA MET A 77 -3.33 -3.75 -7.69
C MET A 77 -4.51 -4.25 -6.84
N VAL A 78 -5.55 -3.43 -6.65
CA VAL A 78 -6.74 -3.80 -5.85
C VAL A 78 -7.54 -4.96 -6.45
N HIS A 79 -7.42 -5.20 -7.76
CA HIS A 79 -8.06 -6.34 -8.42
C HIS A 79 -7.21 -7.63 -8.40
N ARG A 80 -5.93 -7.56 -8.01
CA ARG A 80 -4.99 -8.70 -8.06
C ARG A 80 -4.53 -9.18 -6.70
N PHE A 81 -4.48 -8.28 -5.72
CA PHE A 81 -4.07 -8.60 -4.36
C PHE A 81 -5.22 -8.40 -3.38
N ARG A 82 -5.06 -8.98 -2.19
CA ARG A 82 -6.00 -8.82 -1.07
C ARG A 82 -5.22 -8.49 0.18
N SER A 83 -5.83 -7.71 1.06
CA SER A 83 -5.36 -7.44 2.42
C SER A 83 -6.48 -7.73 3.42
N PRO A 84 -6.15 -7.79 4.72
CA PRO A 84 -7.12 -7.68 5.79
C PRO A 84 -8.00 -6.42 5.65
N SER A 85 -9.26 -6.55 6.07
CA SER A 85 -10.25 -5.46 6.03
C SER A 85 -10.30 -4.66 7.33
N ASN A 86 -9.14 -4.36 7.93
CA ASN A 86 -9.02 -3.63 9.20
C ASN A 86 -8.49 -2.19 9.05
N GLY A 87 -8.21 -1.74 7.83
CA GLY A 87 -7.84 -0.37 7.50
C GLY A 87 -8.54 0.10 6.22
N ASN A 88 -7.80 0.65 5.27
CA ASN A 88 -8.31 1.04 3.95
C ASN A 88 -7.77 0.10 2.88
N GLY A 89 -8.24 -1.14 2.87
CA GLY A 89 -7.85 -2.13 1.86
C GLY A 89 -6.34 -2.29 1.72
N LEU A 90 -5.82 -2.27 0.49
CA LEU A 90 -4.39 -2.42 0.21
C LEU A 90 -3.56 -1.16 0.52
N PHE A 91 -4.21 -0.04 0.86
CA PHE A 91 -3.55 1.24 1.08
C PHE A 91 -2.92 1.32 2.47
N TRP A 92 -3.63 0.87 3.51
CA TRP A 92 -3.05 0.64 4.83
C TRP A 92 -3.85 -0.40 5.60
N TYR A 93 -3.15 -1.33 6.24
CA TYR A 93 -3.70 -2.45 6.97
C TYR A 93 -2.63 -3.04 7.90
N SER A 94 -3.04 -3.91 8.81
CA SER A 94 -2.12 -4.62 9.71
C SER A 94 -2.48 -6.09 9.81
N PHE A 95 -1.54 -6.92 10.26
CA PHE A 95 -1.79 -8.32 10.57
C PHE A 95 -0.75 -8.85 11.56
N ASP A 96 -1.13 -9.90 12.28
CA ASP A 96 -0.22 -10.61 13.17
C ASP A 96 0.27 -11.90 12.49
N VAL A 97 1.57 -12.18 12.63
CA VAL A 97 2.18 -13.45 12.28
C VAL A 97 3.04 -13.92 13.45
N ASP A 98 2.56 -14.95 14.14
CA ASP A 98 3.15 -15.47 15.37
C ASP A 98 3.43 -14.34 16.40
N PRO A 99 4.66 -14.04 16.91
CA PRO A 99 4.87 -12.99 17.89
C PRO A 99 5.07 -11.60 17.25
N VAL A 100 4.76 -11.42 15.97
CA VAL A 100 5.03 -10.20 15.21
C VAL A 100 3.73 -9.54 14.78
N HIS A 101 3.57 -8.28 15.13
CA HIS A 101 2.56 -7.40 14.55
C HIS A 101 3.19 -6.62 13.39
N VAL A 102 2.64 -6.74 12.18
CA VAL A 102 3.10 -6.04 10.98
C VAL A 102 2.08 -4.97 10.61
N LEU A 103 2.53 -3.71 10.57
CA LEU A 103 1.75 -2.57 10.11
C LEU A 103 2.25 -2.16 8.72
N CYS A 104 1.36 -2.19 7.73
CA CYS A 104 1.61 -1.73 6.37
C CYS A 104 0.88 -0.40 6.15
N TYR A 105 1.62 0.65 5.81
CA TYR A 105 1.01 1.94 5.48
C TYR A 105 1.52 2.49 4.14
N SER A 106 0.70 3.33 3.51
CA SER A 106 0.96 3.93 2.21
C SER A 106 1.71 5.25 2.36
N THR A 107 2.85 5.33 1.69
CA THR A 107 3.55 6.61 1.46
C THR A 107 2.95 7.43 0.33
N GLU A 108 2.02 6.87 -0.44
CA GLU A 108 1.32 7.56 -1.54
C GLU A 108 0.00 8.22 -1.09
N HIS A 109 -0.29 8.15 0.21
CA HIS A 109 -1.46 8.73 0.86
C HIS A 109 -1.00 9.58 2.03
N ASP A 110 -1.81 10.55 2.46
CA ASP A 110 -1.41 11.45 3.53
C ASP A 110 -1.21 10.66 4.82
N PHE A 111 0.03 10.63 5.30
CA PHE A 111 0.47 9.95 6.52
C PHE A 111 0.91 10.96 7.59
N LEU A 112 0.74 12.26 7.35
CA LEU A 112 1.09 13.30 8.31
C LEU A 112 0.09 13.32 9.49
N PRO A 113 0.47 13.93 10.63
CA PRO A 113 -0.44 14.12 11.74
C PRO A 113 -1.78 14.70 11.29
N LEU A 114 -2.86 14.21 11.90
CA LEU A 114 -4.27 14.55 11.60
C LEU A 114 -4.85 13.94 10.31
N SER A 115 -4.07 13.21 9.50
CA SER A 115 -4.61 12.45 8.37
C SER A 115 -5.43 11.24 8.83
N LEU A 116 -6.30 10.72 7.94
CA LEU A 116 -7.09 9.51 8.20
C LEU A 116 -6.19 8.30 8.47
N GLN A 117 -5.10 8.18 7.72
CA GLN A 117 -4.13 7.11 7.85
C GLN A 117 -3.35 7.23 9.16
N TYR A 118 -2.89 8.43 9.53
CA TYR A 118 -2.22 8.65 10.81
C TYR A 118 -3.12 8.29 12.00
N ALA A 119 -4.38 8.74 11.99
CA ALA A 119 -5.35 8.39 13.02
C ALA A 119 -5.66 6.89 13.07
N TRP A 120 -5.59 6.19 11.93
CA TRP A 120 -5.70 4.73 11.89
C TRP A 120 -4.45 4.06 12.49
N ILE A 121 -3.25 4.50 12.14
CA ILE A 121 -1.98 3.98 12.67
C ILE A 121 -1.95 4.10 14.20
N GLU A 122 -2.36 5.24 14.77
CA GLU A 122 -2.41 5.42 16.22
C GLU A 122 -3.37 4.43 16.90
N ARG A 123 -4.56 4.20 16.31
CA ARG A 123 -5.52 3.22 16.83
C ARG A 123 -5.02 1.78 16.70
N ASP A 124 -4.39 1.44 15.59
CA ASP A 124 -3.85 0.10 15.34
C ASP A 124 -2.73 -0.21 16.36
N LEU A 125 -1.72 0.66 16.44
CA LEU A 125 -0.57 0.47 17.33
C LEU A 125 -0.96 0.50 18.82
N SER A 126 -1.95 1.30 19.21
CA SER A 126 -2.45 1.32 20.60
C SER A 126 -3.23 0.04 20.98
N SER A 127 -3.69 -0.73 20.00
CA SER A 127 -4.42 -1.99 20.23
C SER A 127 -3.50 -3.21 20.39
N VAL A 128 -2.21 -3.07 20.09
CA VAL A 128 -1.24 -4.18 20.09
C VAL A 128 -0.95 -4.67 21.51
N ASP A 129 -1.28 -5.92 21.79
CA ASP A 129 -0.88 -6.61 23.02
C ASP A 129 0.58 -7.07 22.92
N ARG A 130 1.47 -6.28 23.51
CA ARG A 130 2.93 -6.55 23.50
C ARG A 130 3.35 -7.81 24.27
N SER A 131 2.47 -8.40 25.06
CA SER A 131 2.73 -9.72 25.68
C SER A 131 2.52 -10.87 24.69
N ARG A 132 1.66 -10.69 23.68
CA ARG A 132 1.36 -11.67 22.63
C ARG A 132 2.20 -11.44 21.38
N THR A 133 2.26 -10.20 20.90
CA THR A 133 3.05 -9.77 19.74
C THR A 133 4.10 -8.75 20.17
N PRO A 134 5.20 -9.18 20.82
CA PRO A 134 6.23 -8.27 21.33
C PRO A 134 6.96 -7.51 20.23
N TRP A 135 7.06 -8.07 19.02
CA TRP A 135 7.72 -7.46 17.88
C TRP A 135 6.74 -6.65 17.04
N ILE A 136 7.12 -5.44 16.67
CA ILE A 136 6.37 -4.59 15.74
C ILE A 136 7.27 -4.32 14.55
N ILE A 137 6.80 -4.63 13.35
CA ILE A 137 7.43 -4.27 12.09
C ILE A 137 6.52 -3.27 11.39
N VAL A 138 7.10 -2.18 10.91
CA VAL A 138 6.39 -1.16 10.14
C VAL A 138 6.95 -1.17 8.72
N GLU A 139 6.07 -1.34 7.74
CA GLU A 139 6.43 -1.40 6.33
C GLU A 139 5.82 -0.23 5.56
N SER A 140 6.64 0.35 4.68
CA SER A 140 6.28 1.45 3.80
C SER A 140 7.06 1.36 2.49
N HIS A 141 6.64 2.12 1.48
CA HIS A 141 7.35 2.15 0.20
C HIS A 141 8.47 3.18 0.16
N ARG A 142 8.12 4.47 0.19
CA ARG A 142 9.11 5.55 0.16
C ARG A 142 9.94 5.55 1.43
N HIS A 143 11.24 5.79 1.26
CA HIS A 143 12.21 5.86 2.35
C HIS A 143 11.95 7.07 3.24
N MET A 144 12.13 6.90 4.54
CA MET A 144 12.02 7.97 5.53
C MET A 144 13.38 8.53 5.97
N TYR A 145 14.47 7.83 5.67
CA TYR A 145 15.86 8.19 5.98
C TYR A 145 16.80 7.76 4.85
#